data_AF-A0A7T5RGX2-F1
#
_entry.id   AF-A0A7T5RGX2-F1
#
_cell.length_a   1.000
_cell.length_b   1.000
_cell.length_c   1.000
_cell.angle_alpha   90.00
_cell.angle_beta   90.00
_cell.angle_gamma   90.00
#
_symmetry.space_group_name_H-M   'P 1'
#
loop_
_entity.id
_entity.type
_entity.pdbx_description
1 polymer ?
#
loop_
_entity_poly.entity_id
_entity_poly.type
_entity_poly.pdbx_seq_one_letter_code
_entity_poly.pdbx_strand_id
1 'polypeptide(L)' 'MTPQPKRKHSTQRKGKRLATRIANNMPKLVKCKQCGNQKLPHRLCRNCNK' A
#
# COMPACT_ATOMS: atom_id res chain seq x y z
N MET A 1 24.38 -13.55 -17.87
CA MET A 1 23.41 -14.50 -17.27
C MET A 1 22.75 -13.82 -16.09
N THR A 2 21.42 -13.81 -15.98
CA THR A 2 20.71 -13.20 -14.83
C THR A 2 20.78 -14.14 -13.62
N PRO A 3 20.91 -13.62 -12.38
CA PRO A 3 20.93 -14.46 -11.19
C PRO A 3 19.57 -15.15 -11.00
N GLN A 4 19.60 -16.48 -10.97
CA GLN A 4 18.41 -17.32 -10.74
C GLN A 4 18.37 -17.82 -9.28
N PRO A 5 17.20 -17.91 -8.65
CA PRO A 5 17.07 -18.53 -7.34
C PRO A 5 17.55 -19.99 -7.36
N LYS A 6 18.47 -20.32 -6.44
CA LYS A 6 19.04 -21.67 -6.32
C LYS A 6 18.01 -22.73 -5.88
N ARG A 7 17.02 -22.35 -5.05
CA ARG A 7 15.97 -23.22 -4.50
C ARG A 7 14.67 -22.45 -4.22
N LYS A 8 13.56 -23.17 -4.14
CA LYS A 8 12.26 -22.64 -3.68
C LYS A 8 12.33 -22.24 -2.20
N HIS A 9 11.75 -21.09 -1.85
CA HIS A 9 11.60 -20.70 -0.45
C HIS A 9 10.64 -21.63 0.31
N SER A 10 10.95 -21.91 1.58
CA SER A 10 10.05 -22.66 2.46
C SER A 10 8.73 -21.91 2.69
N THR A 11 7.70 -22.65 3.10
CA THR A 11 6.39 -22.10 3.48
C THR A 11 6.52 -21.00 4.53
N GLN A 12 7.35 -21.22 5.55
CA GLN A 12 7.62 -20.24 6.60
C GLN A 12 8.25 -18.95 6.07
N ARG A 13 9.26 -19.03 5.18
CA ARG A 13 9.90 -17.83 4.59
C ARG A 13 8.92 -17.04 3.72
N LYS A 14 8.10 -17.74 2.92
CA LYS A 14 7.02 -17.10 2.14
C LYS A 14 6.02 -16.38 3.05
N GLY A 15 5.58 -17.04 4.12
CA GLY A 15 4.63 -16.49 5.10
C GLY A 15 5.15 -15.22 5.76
N LYS A 16 6.37 -15.25 6.31
CA LYS A 16 7.02 -14.07 6.93
C LYS A 16 7.10 -12.90 5.94
N ARG A 17 7.54 -13.14 4.70
CA ARG A 17 7.62 -12.11 3.66
C ARG A 17 6.26 -11.49 3.32
N LEU A 18 5.20 -12.30 3.28
CA LEU A 18 3.85 -11.82 2.99
C LEU A 18 3.27 -11.02 4.17
N ALA A 19 3.46 -11.47 5.40
CA ALA A 19 2.98 -10.78 6.60
C ALA A 19 3.52 -9.34 6.67
N THR A 20 4.83 -9.15 6.45
CA THR A 20 5.45 -7.82 6.41
C THR A 20 4.86 -6.91 5.31
N ARG A 21 4.51 -7.47 4.14
CA ARG A 21 3.94 -6.68 3.04
C ARG A 21 2.48 -6.30 3.27
N ILE A 22 1.68 -7.21 3.83
CA ILE A 22 0.24 -7.00 4.02
C ILE A 22 -0.02 -5.99 5.15
N ALA A 23 0.80 -6.01 6.21
CA ALA A 23 0.62 -5.15 7.38
C ALA A 23 0.65 -3.64 7.07
N ASN A 24 1.30 -3.21 5.98
CA ASN A 24 1.59 -1.80 5.72
C ASN A 24 0.69 -1.14 4.66
N ASN A 25 -0.45 -1.74 4.31
CA ASN A 25 -1.27 -1.27 3.18
C ASN A 25 -2.28 -0.17 3.51
N MET A 26 -2.23 0.46 4.69
CA MET A 26 -3.12 1.58 4.99
C MET A 26 -2.69 2.84 4.23
N PRO A 27 -3.54 3.38 3.32
CA PRO A 27 -3.21 4.61 2.62
C PRO A 27 -3.18 5.79 3.59
N LYS A 28 -2.21 6.68 3.42
CA LYS A 28 -2.20 7.96 4.13
C LYS A 28 -3.34 8.82 3.59
N LEU A 29 -4.25 9.21 4.47
CA LEU A 29 -5.36 10.10 4.15
C LEU A 29 -5.04 11.54 4.57
N VAL A 30 -5.44 12.51 3.76
CA VAL A 30 -5.23 13.94 4.00
C VAL A 30 -6.59 14.63 4.10
N LYS A 31 -6.72 15.63 4.98
CA LYS A 31 -7.95 16.43 5.09
C LYS A 31 -8.12 17.32 3.86
N CYS A 32 -9.32 17.35 3.30
CA CYS A 32 -9.66 18.26 2.22
C CYS A 32 -9.85 19.69 2.74
N LYS A 33 -9.24 20.68 2.08
CA LYS A 33 -9.33 22.10 2.49
C LYS A 33 -10.74 22.70 2.40
N GLN A 34 -11.58 22.19 1.51
CA GLN A 34 -12.91 22.76 1.24
C GLN A 34 -14.03 22.11 2.06
N CYS A 35 -13.98 20.79 2.28
CA CYS A 35 -15.06 20.05 2.94
C CYS A 35 -14.64 19.34 4.23
N GLY A 36 -13.36 19.40 4.62
CA GLY A 36 -12.85 18.75 5.83
C GLY A 36 -12.74 17.21 5.76
N ASN A 37 -13.36 16.57 4.77
CA ASN A 37 -13.35 15.10 4.63
C ASN A 37 -11.96 14.55 4.29
N GLN A 38 -11.74 13.29 4.67
CA GLN A 38 -10.53 12.56 4.33
C GLN A 38 -10.52 12.21 2.85
N LYS A 39 -9.43 12.55 2.17
CA LYS A 39 -9.19 12.20 0.76
C LYS A 39 -7.80 11.59 0.58
N LEU A 40 -7.64 10.88 -0.53
CA LEU A 40 -6.33 10.42 -0.97
C LEU A 40 -5.49 11.63 -1.43
N PRO A 41 -4.18 11.65 -1.11
CA PRO A 41 -3.27 12.68 -1.60
C PRO A 41 -3.18 12.63 -3.12
N HIS A 42 -2.95 13.80 -3.74
CA HIS A 42 -2.85 13.97 -5.20
C HIS A 42 -4.07 13.51 -6.02
N ARG A 43 -5.24 13.32 -5.38
CA ARG A 43 -6.52 13.06 -6.05
C ARG A 43 -7.55 14.15 -5.77
N LEU A 44 -8.46 14.33 -6.72
CA LEU A 44 -9.64 15.17 -6.53
C LEU A 44 -10.53 14.59 -5.44
N CYS A 45 -11.11 15.48 -4.64
CA CYS A 45 -12.06 15.14 -3.59
C CYS A 45 -13.37 14.67 -4.22
N ARG A 46 -13.75 13.40 -4.04
CA ARG A 46 -15.04 12.88 -4.57
C ARG A 46 -16.28 13.57 -4.01
N ASN A 47 -16.17 14.19 -2.83
CA ASN A 47 -17.29 14.88 -2.19
C ASN A 47 -17.49 16.31 -2.70
N CYS A 48 -16.40 16.98 -3.08
CA CYS A 48 -16.40 18.40 -3.37
C CYS A 48 -16.02 18.73 -4.82
N ASN A 49 -15.63 17.71 -5.59
CA ASN A 49 -15.22 17.77 -7.00
C ASN A 49 -14.24 18.91 -7.32
N LYS A 50 -13.48 19.32 -6.31
CA LYS A 50 -12.47 20.38 -6.31
C LYS A 50 -11.29 19.96 -5.43
#